data_AF-A0A8C3FY13-F1
#
_entry.id   AF-A0A8C3FY13-F1
#
_cell.length_a   1.000
_cell.length_b   1.000
_cell.length_c   1.000
_cell.angle_alpha   90.00
_cell.angle_beta   90.00
_cell.angle_gamma   90.00
#
_symmetry.space_group_name_H-M   'P 1'
#
loop_
_entity.id
_entity.type
_entity.pdbx_description
1 polymer ?
#
loop_
_entity_poly.entity_id
_entity_poly.type
_entity_poly.pdbx_seq_one_letter_code
_entity_poly.pdbx_strand_id
1 'polypeptide(L)'
;CEVPMDRAYPVCAEKVEFLRARWQSDPCYAFYGVDGTTCSILTYLSQIEDFCPFRFGGNHSAEIRTTLSLLYEVIGSSNGPAVNFIRSRVERMSERWIEAARRMRQSSNNTVSTQMRVLLYPGALAGSLGQRFEALVDRGGPLGELVQWADLSACLTILGHNLTFSTSQQLLIGAAPGRGSCPIQRPLTFDLIYTDYHGLAHLHGAMGLAFLHYQCRFRILDSFGTEPAFNLGSYARSHGYKTLWGSWGLQPLQYMTLFPHTPDNSFLGFFGVFVHPGPKSSIIIIMCVCVFICQGKSEYVEVISEEMETHATVYQPPGLASHLPSSIRNHGLLTQELFLRLLRRAKVFVGLGFPYEGPAPIEAIALGCVFLQPRFHPPHSSDNNEFYKGKPTTRQISSQHPYAEKFIGKPHVWTVDVTNKTDVREAARAILRTEPFTPREFTCEGMLERVRGYIAHQNFCTKSVHTWPPESSCVSVCRRSSLVCEPSLFHHLNSPAALSIGCSSMGKEVNHLFPSYSPWGRHCGLQQEPLLFSCAGSDPSHRRLCPCRAHLPGQVALCPDCL
;
A
#
# COMPACT_ATOMS: atom_id res chain seq x y z
N CYS A 1 15.60 30.59 -25.39
CA CYS A 1 14.72 30.26 -24.25
C CYS A 1 14.79 31.40 -23.25
N GLU A 2 13.67 32.08 -23.02
CA GLU A 2 13.59 33.23 -22.09
C GLU A 2 13.47 32.78 -20.63
N VAL A 3 13.84 33.62 -19.69
CA VAL A 3 13.73 33.35 -18.24
C VAL A 3 12.30 33.67 -17.77
N PRO A 4 11.59 32.74 -17.10
CA PRO A 4 10.22 32.97 -16.67
C PRO A 4 10.16 33.85 -15.41
N MET A 5 9.29 34.86 -15.45
CA MET A 5 8.92 35.71 -14.30
C MET A 5 7.73 35.11 -13.55
N ASP A 6 7.97 34.08 -12.75
CA ASP A 6 6.92 33.37 -11.98
C ASP A 6 7.00 33.72 -10.48
N ARG A 7 5.86 34.11 -9.89
CA ARG A 7 5.74 34.43 -8.46
C ARG A 7 5.87 33.19 -7.55
N ALA A 8 5.62 31.99 -8.06
CA ALA A 8 5.88 30.74 -7.34
C ALA A 8 7.37 30.37 -7.28
N TYR A 9 8.17 30.90 -8.22
CA TYR A 9 9.60 30.62 -8.37
C TYR A 9 10.44 31.92 -8.36
N PRO A 10 10.37 32.73 -7.28
CA PRO A 10 10.92 34.09 -7.26
C PRO A 10 12.44 34.16 -7.44
N VAL A 11 13.17 33.09 -7.11
CA VAL A 11 14.64 33.00 -7.25
C VAL A 11 15.10 32.46 -8.59
N CYS A 12 14.19 32.10 -9.51
CA CYS A 12 14.54 31.51 -10.82
C CYS A 12 15.52 32.39 -11.60
N ALA A 13 15.23 33.69 -11.72
CA ALA A 13 16.06 34.61 -12.49
C ALA A 13 17.47 34.76 -11.86
N GLU A 14 17.55 34.95 -10.55
CA GLU A 14 18.82 35.04 -9.82
C GLU A 14 19.68 33.77 -10.00
N LYS A 15 19.06 32.60 -9.87
CA LYS A 15 19.70 31.30 -10.12
C LYS A 15 20.20 31.14 -11.56
N VAL A 16 19.46 31.65 -12.56
CA VAL A 16 19.91 31.64 -13.97
C VAL A 16 21.15 32.51 -14.15
N GLU A 17 21.16 33.75 -13.62
CA GLU A 17 22.33 34.63 -13.74
C GLU A 17 23.56 34.07 -12.99
N PHE A 18 23.35 33.48 -11.80
CA PHE A 18 24.40 32.78 -11.07
C PHE A 18 25.04 31.68 -11.91
N LEU A 19 24.24 30.81 -12.54
CA LEU A 19 24.77 29.72 -13.35
C LEU A 19 25.38 30.21 -14.67
N ARG A 20 24.87 31.26 -15.32
CA ARG A 20 25.55 31.87 -16.49
C ARG A 20 26.99 32.26 -16.15
N ALA A 21 27.21 32.84 -14.97
CA ALA A 21 28.52 33.26 -14.50
C ALA A 21 29.38 32.13 -13.89
N ARG A 22 28.78 31.05 -13.38
CA ARG A 22 29.47 30.06 -12.52
C ARG A 22 29.20 28.58 -12.81
N TRP A 23 28.55 28.20 -13.92
CA TRP A 23 28.35 26.78 -14.28
C TRP A 23 29.66 25.97 -14.43
N GLN A 24 30.81 26.64 -14.57
CA GLN A 24 32.13 25.97 -14.61
C GLN A 24 32.77 25.78 -13.22
N SER A 25 32.17 26.28 -12.13
CA SER A 25 32.75 26.21 -10.78
C SER A 25 32.65 24.84 -10.11
N ASP A 26 31.76 23.97 -10.61
CA ASP A 26 31.68 22.55 -10.25
C ASP A 26 31.41 21.75 -11.54
N PRO A 27 32.16 20.68 -11.83
CA PRO A 27 31.94 19.85 -13.03
C PRO A 27 30.54 19.24 -13.11
N CYS A 28 29.77 19.24 -12.01
CA CYS A 28 28.39 18.79 -11.98
C CYS A 28 27.48 19.46 -13.03
N TYR A 29 27.60 20.78 -13.26
CA TYR A 29 26.65 21.49 -14.12
C TYR A 29 26.86 21.08 -15.58
N ALA A 30 28.12 21.05 -16.03
CA ALA A 30 28.50 20.52 -17.33
C ALA A 30 28.05 19.05 -17.48
N PHE A 31 28.20 18.24 -16.43
CA PHE A 31 27.71 16.86 -16.42
C PHE A 31 26.18 16.77 -16.60
N TYR A 32 25.41 17.65 -15.99
CA TYR A 32 23.95 17.76 -16.18
C TYR A 32 23.54 18.39 -17.53
N GLY A 33 24.48 18.63 -18.45
CA GLY A 33 24.22 19.20 -19.76
C GLY A 33 24.11 20.73 -19.78
N VAL A 34 24.51 21.42 -18.70
CA VAL A 34 24.66 22.88 -18.71
C VAL A 34 25.87 23.25 -19.57
N ASP A 35 25.60 23.78 -20.76
CA ASP A 35 26.57 24.29 -21.75
C ASP A 35 26.80 25.81 -21.64
N GLY A 36 26.26 26.44 -20.60
CA GLY A 36 26.25 27.89 -20.41
C GLY A 36 25.14 28.64 -21.15
N THR A 37 24.37 27.98 -22.04
CA THR A 37 23.20 28.61 -22.66
C THR A 37 22.07 28.79 -21.66
N THR A 38 21.27 29.84 -21.84
CA THR A 38 20.11 30.09 -20.97
C THR A 38 19.10 28.92 -21.01
N CYS A 39 19.05 28.13 -22.08
CA CYS A 39 18.12 27.00 -22.15
C CYS A 39 18.58 25.79 -21.32
N SER A 40 19.86 25.41 -21.39
CA SER A 40 20.37 24.31 -20.56
C SER A 40 20.34 24.66 -19.07
N ILE A 41 20.66 25.91 -18.72
CA ILE A 41 20.56 26.45 -17.37
C ILE A 41 19.11 26.38 -16.86
N LEU A 42 18.13 26.82 -17.66
CA LEU A 42 16.71 26.73 -17.28
C LEU A 42 16.23 25.26 -17.15
N THR A 43 16.69 24.36 -18.02
CA THR A 43 16.39 22.92 -17.91
C THR A 43 16.96 22.35 -16.62
N TYR A 44 18.21 22.66 -16.27
CA TYR A 44 18.82 22.26 -15.00
C TYR A 44 18.04 22.80 -13.79
N LEU A 45 17.79 24.11 -13.74
CA LEU A 45 17.12 24.75 -12.61
C LEU A 45 15.66 24.35 -12.44
N SER A 46 15.00 23.85 -13.49
CA SER A 46 13.60 23.42 -13.44
C SER A 46 13.41 21.90 -13.30
N GLN A 47 14.36 21.08 -13.77
CA GLN A 47 14.25 19.62 -13.70
C GLN A 47 15.13 18.97 -12.62
N ILE A 48 16.16 19.68 -12.13
CA ILE A 48 17.18 19.15 -11.21
C ILE A 48 17.19 19.89 -9.85
N GLU A 49 16.97 21.21 -9.81
CA GLU A 49 16.98 21.97 -8.55
C GLU A 49 15.62 22.52 -8.06
N ASP A 50 14.55 22.52 -8.88
CA ASP A 50 13.24 23.13 -8.54
C ASP A 50 13.32 24.62 -8.11
N PHE A 51 14.22 25.39 -8.75
CA PHE A 51 14.26 26.85 -8.63
C PHE A 51 13.58 27.59 -9.77
N CYS A 52 13.21 26.90 -10.85
CA CYS A 52 12.48 27.46 -11.99
C CYS A 52 11.26 26.62 -12.39
N PRO A 53 10.21 27.23 -12.98
CA PRO A 53 9.03 26.50 -13.45
C PRO A 53 9.37 25.40 -14.47
N PHE A 54 8.77 24.23 -14.30
CA PHE A 54 9.04 23.04 -15.12
C PHE A 54 8.70 23.24 -16.60
N ARG A 55 9.72 23.16 -17.48
CA ARG A 55 9.54 23.25 -18.93
C ARG A 55 9.36 21.86 -19.53
N PHE A 56 8.11 21.52 -19.85
CA PHE A 56 7.76 20.29 -20.56
C PHE A 56 8.32 20.29 -21.99
N GLY A 57 9.29 19.42 -22.23
CA GLY A 57 9.69 18.97 -23.57
C GLY A 57 9.09 17.59 -23.83
N GLY A 58 7.90 17.54 -24.43
CA GLY A 58 7.23 16.30 -24.83
C GLY A 58 5.77 16.21 -24.35
N ASN A 59 4.83 16.63 -25.20
CA ASN A 59 3.40 16.40 -25.00
C ASN A 59 3.05 14.93 -25.28
N HIS A 60 3.30 14.06 -24.31
CA HIS A 60 2.80 12.68 -24.33
C HIS A 60 1.62 12.55 -23.36
N SER A 61 0.43 12.42 -23.91
CA SER A 61 -0.77 12.05 -23.18
C SER A 61 -0.69 10.60 -22.71
N ALA A 62 -1.09 10.34 -21.47
CA ALA A 62 -1.29 9.00 -20.96
C ALA A 62 -2.59 8.43 -21.54
N GLU A 63 -2.48 7.66 -22.62
CA GLU A 63 -3.62 6.98 -23.23
C GLU A 63 -3.89 5.61 -22.60
N ILE A 64 -5.17 5.29 -22.40
CA ILE A 64 -5.60 4.01 -21.81
C ILE A 64 -5.28 2.86 -22.78
N ARG A 65 -4.31 2.03 -22.41
CA ARG A 65 -3.86 0.89 -23.21
C ARG A 65 -4.77 -0.31 -23.00
N THR A 66 -5.22 -0.93 -24.10
CA THR A 66 -5.97 -2.19 -24.10
C THR A 66 -5.07 -3.40 -24.43
N THR A 67 -3.81 -3.34 -24.00
CA THR A 67 -2.79 -4.40 -24.16
C THR A 67 -1.77 -4.32 -23.01
N LEU A 68 -1.15 -5.46 -22.69
CA LEU A 68 -0.10 -5.61 -21.68
C LEU A 68 1.26 -6.04 -22.29
N SER A 69 1.42 -6.05 -23.62
CA SER A 69 2.66 -6.49 -24.28
C SER A 69 3.92 -5.79 -23.76
N LEU A 70 3.88 -4.47 -23.64
CA LEU A 70 4.96 -3.65 -23.08
C LEU A 70 5.34 -4.06 -21.65
N LEU A 71 4.39 -4.57 -20.86
CA LEU A 71 4.66 -5.03 -19.50
C LEU A 71 5.37 -6.39 -19.49
N TYR A 72 5.04 -7.28 -20.43
CA TYR A 72 5.75 -8.54 -20.60
C TYR A 72 7.20 -8.32 -21.06
N GLU A 73 7.45 -7.30 -21.89
CA GLU A 73 8.80 -6.87 -22.28
C GLU A 73 9.56 -6.29 -21.06
N VAL A 74 8.94 -5.36 -20.32
CA VAL A 74 9.55 -4.71 -19.14
C VAL A 74 9.87 -5.72 -18.03
N ILE A 75 8.94 -6.63 -17.69
CA ILE A 75 9.18 -7.73 -16.74
C ILE A 75 10.09 -8.82 -17.35
N GLY A 76 10.12 -8.95 -18.68
CA GLY A 76 10.98 -9.89 -19.42
C GLY A 76 12.47 -9.67 -19.20
N SER A 77 12.87 -8.44 -18.86
CA SER A 77 14.25 -8.06 -18.51
C SER A 77 14.81 -8.76 -17.25
N SER A 78 13.93 -9.30 -16.39
CA SER A 78 14.27 -9.84 -15.08
C SER A 78 13.81 -11.29 -14.96
N ASN A 79 14.59 -12.14 -14.28
CA ASN A 79 14.30 -13.57 -14.12
C ASN A 79 14.46 -14.01 -12.65
N GLY A 80 13.63 -14.96 -12.23
CA GLY A 80 13.65 -15.57 -10.90
C GLY A 80 12.22 -16.00 -10.47
N PRO A 81 12.06 -16.94 -9.51
CA PRO A 81 10.75 -17.44 -9.09
C PRO A 81 9.71 -16.36 -8.75
N ALA A 82 10.13 -15.28 -8.08
CA ALA A 82 9.22 -14.18 -7.73
C ALA A 82 8.77 -13.38 -8.95
N VAL A 83 9.69 -13.08 -9.88
CA VAL A 83 9.39 -12.37 -11.12
C VAL A 83 8.52 -13.22 -12.05
N ASN A 84 8.76 -14.53 -12.10
CA ASN A 84 7.95 -15.49 -12.84
C ASN A 84 6.52 -15.58 -12.29
N PHE A 85 6.35 -15.56 -10.95
CA PHE A 85 5.02 -15.48 -10.32
C PHE A 85 4.27 -14.21 -10.73
N ILE A 86 4.94 -13.04 -10.68
CA ILE A 86 4.38 -11.74 -11.09
C ILE A 86 3.94 -11.81 -12.56
N ARG A 87 4.85 -12.17 -13.48
CA ARG A 87 4.57 -12.27 -14.92
C ARG A 87 3.38 -13.20 -15.20
N SER A 88 3.40 -14.39 -14.60
CA SER A 88 2.37 -15.41 -14.79
C SER A 88 1.01 -15.05 -14.19
N ARG A 89 0.97 -14.23 -13.12
CA ARG A 89 -0.29 -13.65 -12.61
C ARG A 89 -0.87 -12.62 -13.58
N VAL A 90 -0.04 -11.71 -14.11
CA VAL A 90 -0.47 -10.72 -15.10
C VAL A 90 -1.02 -11.40 -16.35
N GLU A 91 -0.33 -12.42 -16.87
CA GLU A 91 -0.78 -13.25 -18.00
C GLU A 91 -2.16 -13.86 -17.75
N ARG A 92 -2.34 -14.58 -16.62
CA ARG A 92 -3.63 -15.22 -16.23
C ARG A 92 -4.80 -14.25 -16.10
N MET A 93 -4.54 -12.97 -15.84
CA MET A 93 -5.55 -11.95 -15.56
C MET A 93 -5.71 -10.92 -16.69
N SER A 94 -4.92 -11.06 -17.76
CA SER A 94 -4.82 -10.11 -18.87
C SER A 94 -6.17 -9.78 -19.51
N GLU A 95 -7.04 -10.77 -19.73
CA GLU A 95 -8.38 -10.54 -20.28
C GLU A 95 -9.25 -9.61 -19.41
N ARG A 96 -9.22 -9.79 -18.07
CA ARG A 96 -10.00 -8.97 -17.13
C ARG A 96 -9.44 -7.55 -17.03
N TRP A 97 -8.11 -7.43 -17.02
CA TRP A 97 -7.40 -6.15 -17.07
C TRP A 97 -7.72 -5.37 -18.35
N ILE A 98 -7.65 -6.01 -19.52
CA ILE A 98 -7.95 -5.40 -20.82
C ILE A 98 -9.44 -5.03 -20.93
N GLU A 99 -10.34 -5.85 -20.39
CA GLU A 99 -11.78 -5.55 -20.38
C GLU A 99 -12.12 -4.33 -19.51
N ALA A 100 -11.53 -4.22 -18.32
CA ALA A 100 -11.65 -3.02 -17.48
C ALA A 100 -11.07 -1.78 -18.18
N ALA A 101 -9.95 -1.93 -18.91
CA ALA A 101 -9.36 -0.86 -19.72
C ALA A 101 -10.32 -0.35 -20.82
N ARG A 102 -11.02 -1.26 -21.53
CA ARG A 102 -12.03 -0.87 -22.55
C ARG A 102 -13.15 -0.03 -21.93
N ARG A 103 -13.68 -0.47 -20.78
CA ARG A 103 -14.78 0.21 -20.07
C ARG A 103 -14.36 1.57 -19.56
N MET A 104 -13.17 1.68 -18.94
CA MET A 104 -12.64 2.98 -18.53
C MET A 104 -12.39 3.90 -19.73
N ARG A 105 -11.96 3.37 -20.89
CA ARG A 105 -11.82 4.16 -22.12
C ARG A 105 -13.16 4.63 -22.70
N GLN A 106 -14.26 3.91 -22.46
CA GLN A 106 -15.61 4.31 -22.85
C GLN A 106 -16.26 5.31 -21.89
N SER A 107 -15.96 5.24 -20.59
CA SER A 107 -16.54 6.11 -19.57
C SER A 107 -15.71 7.36 -19.27
N SER A 108 -14.43 7.40 -19.68
CA SER A 108 -13.58 8.58 -19.50
C SER A 108 -13.93 9.66 -20.51
N ASN A 109 -14.38 10.82 -20.02
CA ASN A 109 -14.20 12.08 -20.74
C ASN A 109 -12.71 12.32 -21.04
N ASN A 110 -12.41 13.20 -21.99
CA ASN A 110 -11.04 13.50 -22.48
C ASN A 110 -10.19 14.32 -21.48
N THR A 111 -10.09 13.87 -20.21
CA THR A 111 -9.11 14.40 -19.26
C THR A 111 -7.70 13.96 -19.68
N VAL A 112 -6.95 14.86 -20.31
CA VAL A 112 -5.58 14.59 -20.75
C VAL A 112 -4.66 14.51 -19.53
N SER A 113 -4.40 13.28 -19.06
CA SER A 113 -3.36 13.01 -18.06
C SER A 113 -1.98 12.99 -18.73
N THR A 114 -0.95 13.47 -18.05
CA THR A 114 0.43 13.44 -18.53
C THR A 114 1.03 12.05 -18.40
N GLN A 115 1.69 11.54 -19.45
CA GLN A 115 2.45 10.29 -19.35
C GLN A 115 3.65 10.48 -18.41
N MET A 116 3.69 9.67 -17.36
CA MET A 116 4.80 9.64 -16.39
C MET A 116 5.75 8.48 -16.67
N ARG A 117 7.03 8.66 -16.35
CA ARG A 117 8.06 7.62 -16.26
C ARG A 117 8.09 7.10 -14.82
N VAL A 118 7.81 5.82 -14.64
CA VAL A 118 7.60 5.21 -13.32
C VAL A 118 8.59 4.07 -13.10
N LEU A 119 9.37 4.15 -12.03
CA LEU A 119 10.22 3.05 -11.57
C LEU A 119 9.42 2.12 -10.65
N LEU A 120 9.47 0.82 -10.92
CA LEU A 120 9.03 -0.25 -10.04
C LEU A 120 10.27 -0.97 -9.51
N TYR A 121 10.62 -0.71 -8.25
CA TYR A 121 11.81 -1.26 -7.59
C TYR A 121 11.42 -2.10 -6.35
N PRO A 122 11.02 -3.38 -6.52
CA PRO A 122 10.84 -4.33 -5.43
C PRO A 122 12.21 -4.71 -4.81
N GLY A 123 12.67 -3.91 -3.84
CA GLY A 123 13.94 -4.13 -3.16
C GLY A 123 13.98 -5.39 -2.30
N ALA A 124 12.82 -5.93 -1.89
CA ALA A 124 12.71 -7.25 -1.27
C ALA A 124 13.18 -8.39 -2.21
N LEU A 125 13.15 -8.15 -3.53
CA LEU A 125 13.65 -9.07 -4.57
C LEU A 125 15.08 -8.75 -5.02
N ALA A 126 15.75 -7.77 -4.39
CA ALA A 126 17.08 -7.34 -4.78
C ALA A 126 18.19 -8.02 -3.97
N GLY A 127 19.29 -8.36 -4.66
CA GLY A 127 20.52 -8.89 -4.05
C GLY A 127 20.32 -10.19 -3.25
N SER A 128 21.07 -10.35 -2.18
CA SER A 128 21.06 -11.54 -1.32
C SER A 128 19.80 -11.68 -0.45
N LEU A 129 19.01 -10.61 -0.30
CA LEU A 129 17.67 -10.67 0.28
C LEU A 129 16.69 -11.33 -0.70
N GLY A 130 16.72 -10.91 -1.97
CA GLY A 130 15.93 -11.51 -3.05
C GLY A 130 16.12 -13.01 -3.15
N GLN A 131 17.36 -13.49 -3.14
CA GLN A 131 17.68 -14.94 -3.16
C GLN A 131 17.03 -15.73 -2.01
N ARG A 132 16.90 -15.13 -0.81
CA ARG A 132 16.20 -15.76 0.32
C ARG A 132 14.69 -15.73 0.16
N PHE A 133 14.15 -14.64 -0.39
CA PHE A 133 12.72 -14.51 -0.67
C PHE A 133 12.28 -15.51 -1.74
N GLU A 134 13.03 -15.65 -2.84
CA GLU A 134 12.74 -16.59 -3.93
C GLU A 134 12.78 -18.04 -3.47
N ALA A 135 13.74 -18.41 -2.61
CA ALA A 135 13.80 -19.74 -1.99
C ALA A 135 12.60 -20.07 -1.07
N LEU A 136 11.79 -19.07 -0.69
CA LEU A 136 10.52 -19.26 0.00
C LEU A 136 9.33 -19.35 -0.95
N VAL A 137 9.34 -18.67 -2.12
CA VAL A 137 8.25 -18.69 -3.11
C VAL A 137 7.87 -20.12 -3.49
N ASP A 138 8.86 -20.94 -3.85
CA ASP A 138 8.68 -22.35 -4.23
C ASP A 138 8.20 -23.26 -3.07
N ARG A 139 8.15 -22.74 -1.84
CA ARG A 139 7.74 -23.45 -0.62
C ARG A 139 6.43 -22.91 -0.02
N GLY A 140 5.69 -22.07 -0.76
CA GLY A 140 4.50 -21.40 -0.24
C GLY A 140 4.82 -20.18 0.63
N GLY A 141 5.80 -19.38 0.22
CA GLY A 141 6.22 -18.16 0.91
C GLY A 141 5.16 -17.03 0.92
N PRO A 142 5.52 -15.83 1.41
CA PRO A 142 4.63 -14.68 1.37
C PRO A 142 4.41 -14.20 -0.07
N LEU A 143 3.27 -14.58 -0.67
CA LEU A 143 2.90 -14.22 -2.04
C LEU A 143 2.04 -12.93 -2.13
N GLY A 144 1.62 -12.34 -1.00
CA GLY A 144 0.73 -11.18 -0.97
C GLY A 144 1.36 -9.92 -1.58
N GLU A 145 2.62 -9.69 -1.25
CA GLU A 145 3.45 -8.61 -1.79
C GLU A 145 3.64 -8.77 -3.31
N LEU A 146 3.86 -10.01 -3.80
CA LEU A 146 3.98 -10.29 -5.24
C LEU A 146 2.66 -10.08 -5.99
N VAL A 147 1.53 -10.42 -5.36
CA VAL A 147 0.19 -10.13 -5.88
C VAL A 147 -0.01 -8.62 -6.06
N GLN A 148 0.35 -7.81 -5.05
CA GLN A 148 0.26 -6.35 -5.14
C GLN A 148 1.20 -5.77 -6.22
N TRP A 149 2.45 -6.24 -6.31
CA TRP A 149 3.39 -5.81 -7.35
C TRP A 149 2.91 -6.11 -8.77
N ALA A 150 2.37 -7.32 -9.00
CA ALA A 150 1.80 -7.70 -10.29
C ALA A 150 0.64 -6.79 -10.70
N ASP A 151 -0.31 -6.60 -9.79
CA ASP A 151 -1.56 -5.89 -10.07
C ASP A 151 -1.32 -4.38 -10.23
N LEU A 152 -0.40 -3.80 -9.45
CA LEU A 152 0.10 -2.43 -9.65
C LEU A 152 0.74 -2.26 -11.04
N SER A 153 1.59 -3.20 -11.46
CA SER A 153 2.30 -3.10 -12.73
C SER A 153 1.36 -3.16 -13.95
N ALA A 154 0.33 -4.03 -13.89
CA ALA A 154 -0.73 -4.12 -14.90
C ALA A 154 -1.57 -2.84 -14.94
N CYS A 155 -1.99 -2.34 -13.77
CA CYS A 155 -2.75 -1.11 -13.63
C CYS A 155 -2.02 0.11 -14.24
N LEU A 156 -0.74 0.31 -13.91
CA LEU A 156 0.06 1.43 -14.43
C LEU A 156 0.31 1.32 -15.95
N THR A 157 0.45 0.10 -16.47
CA THR A 157 0.58 -0.13 -17.93
C THR A 157 -0.70 0.25 -18.66
N ILE A 158 -1.87 -0.13 -18.12
CA ILE A 158 -3.17 0.22 -18.69
C ILE A 158 -3.43 1.72 -18.63
N LEU A 159 -3.08 2.39 -17.53
CA LEU A 159 -3.22 3.85 -17.39
C LEU A 159 -2.27 4.66 -18.31
N GLY A 160 -1.43 4.00 -19.12
CA GLY A 160 -0.67 4.65 -20.19
C GLY A 160 0.73 5.13 -19.80
N HIS A 161 1.19 4.84 -18.58
CA HIS A 161 2.51 5.28 -18.09
C HIS A 161 3.67 4.50 -18.73
N ASN A 162 4.87 5.08 -18.74
CA ASN A 162 6.09 4.43 -19.20
C ASN A 162 6.79 3.78 -17.99
N LEU A 163 7.00 2.47 -18.01
CA LEU A 163 7.47 1.72 -16.84
C LEU A 163 8.91 1.23 -17.00
N THR A 164 9.65 1.26 -15.90
CA THR A 164 10.90 0.51 -15.74
C THR A 164 10.76 -0.39 -14.52
N PHE A 165 10.88 -1.70 -14.71
CA PHE A 165 10.92 -2.68 -13.61
C PHE A 165 12.37 -3.10 -13.38
N SER A 166 12.81 -3.19 -12.13
CA SER A 166 14.14 -3.72 -11.83
C SER A 166 14.23 -4.35 -10.46
N THR A 167 14.94 -5.48 -10.37
CA THR A 167 15.40 -6.07 -9.11
C THR A 167 16.89 -5.76 -8.85
N SER A 168 17.57 -5.04 -9.75
CA SER A 168 19.02 -4.79 -9.65
C SER A 168 19.33 -3.54 -8.85
N GLN A 169 20.23 -3.67 -7.85
CA GLN A 169 20.83 -2.52 -7.16
C GLN A 169 21.72 -1.67 -8.09
N GLN A 170 22.21 -2.24 -9.20
CA GLN A 170 23.12 -1.54 -10.12
C GLN A 170 22.42 -0.44 -10.93
N LEU A 171 21.10 -0.54 -11.15
CA LEU A 171 20.31 0.48 -11.84
C LEU A 171 20.20 1.80 -11.05
N LEU A 172 20.63 1.79 -9.79
CA LEU A 172 20.53 2.88 -8.83
C LEU A 172 21.90 3.51 -8.50
N ILE A 173 22.98 3.08 -9.17
CA ILE A 173 24.32 3.62 -8.93
C ILE A 173 24.41 5.03 -9.53
N GLY A 174 24.39 6.02 -8.63
CA GLY A 174 24.64 7.41 -8.95
C GLY A 174 25.30 8.12 -7.77
N ALA A 175 26.63 8.09 -7.72
CA ALA A 175 27.42 8.86 -6.75
C ALA A 175 28.16 9.98 -7.50
N ALA A 176 27.90 11.24 -7.15
CA ALA A 176 28.44 12.39 -7.88
C ALA A 176 29.96 12.54 -7.70
N PRO A 177 30.75 12.80 -8.77
CA PRO A 177 32.14 13.21 -8.66
C PRO A 177 32.21 14.70 -8.29
N GLY A 178 32.04 15.03 -7.01
CA GLY A 178 32.03 16.42 -6.54
C GLY A 178 32.15 16.57 -5.03
N ARG A 179 32.46 17.79 -4.56
CA ARG A 179 32.61 18.12 -3.13
C ARG A 179 31.29 18.57 -2.48
N GLY A 180 30.19 17.86 -2.80
CA GLY A 180 28.90 18.02 -2.13
C GLY A 180 28.00 19.18 -2.58
N SER A 181 28.39 19.96 -3.60
CA SER A 181 27.61 21.11 -4.06
C SER A 181 26.41 20.77 -4.95
N CYS A 182 26.36 19.57 -5.55
CA CYS A 182 25.36 19.18 -6.55
C CYS A 182 24.95 17.70 -6.44
N PRO A 183 23.80 17.29 -7.01
CA PRO A 183 23.33 15.91 -6.92
C PRO A 183 24.02 14.92 -7.90
N ILE A 184 23.71 13.64 -7.67
CA ILE A 184 23.86 12.39 -8.44
C ILE A 184 24.52 12.44 -9.85
N GLN A 185 25.38 11.44 -10.10
CA GLN A 185 26.03 11.10 -11.39
C GLN A 185 25.11 10.83 -12.60
N ARG A 186 23.79 10.85 -12.44
CA ARG A 186 22.69 10.96 -13.44
C ARG A 186 21.44 11.37 -12.66
N PRO A 187 20.56 12.27 -13.13
CA PRO A 187 19.27 12.44 -12.46
C PRO A 187 18.46 11.15 -12.56
N LEU A 188 17.70 10.79 -11.52
CA LEU A 188 16.64 9.81 -11.71
C LEU A 188 15.56 10.42 -12.61
N THR A 189 15.48 9.90 -13.83
CA THR A 189 14.50 10.30 -14.86
C THR A 189 13.11 9.72 -14.60
N PHE A 190 12.78 9.49 -13.33
CA PHE A 190 11.50 8.94 -12.90
C PHE A 190 10.70 10.01 -12.18
N ASP A 191 9.45 10.13 -12.58
CA ASP A 191 8.50 11.12 -12.09
C ASP A 191 7.78 10.55 -10.85
N LEU A 192 7.59 9.22 -10.80
CA LEU A 192 7.20 8.43 -9.62
C LEU A 192 8.11 7.21 -9.44
N ILE A 193 8.33 6.81 -8.18
CA ILE A 193 9.13 5.64 -7.80
C ILE A 193 8.33 4.80 -6.81
N TYR A 194 7.83 3.64 -7.23
CA TYR A 194 7.24 2.66 -6.34
C TYR A 194 8.34 1.72 -5.84
N THR A 195 8.41 1.51 -4.53
CA THR A 195 9.39 0.62 -3.89
C THR A 195 8.83 0.03 -2.59
N ASP A 196 9.59 -0.81 -1.91
CA ASP A 196 9.26 -1.38 -0.60
C ASP A 196 10.28 -0.92 0.47
N TYR A 197 10.11 -1.35 1.73
CA TYR A 197 11.01 -0.97 2.83
C TYR A 197 12.48 -1.34 2.61
N HIS A 198 12.78 -2.46 1.93
CA HIS A 198 14.15 -2.85 1.61
C HIS A 198 14.70 -2.00 0.47
N GLY A 199 13.86 -1.73 -0.54
CA GLY A 199 14.23 -0.88 -1.67
C GLY A 199 14.49 0.56 -1.24
N LEU A 200 13.68 1.10 -0.32
CA LEU A 200 13.88 2.42 0.27
C LEU A 200 15.24 2.51 1.01
N ALA A 201 15.62 1.46 1.73
CA ALA A 201 16.94 1.37 2.37
C ALA A 201 18.10 1.28 1.36
N HIS A 202 17.95 0.53 0.27
CA HIS A 202 18.93 0.51 -0.83
C HIS A 202 19.06 1.88 -1.51
N LEU A 203 17.92 2.55 -1.79
CA LEU A 203 17.87 3.88 -2.40
C LEU A 203 18.52 4.94 -1.50
N HIS A 204 18.23 4.92 -0.19
CA HIS A 204 18.87 5.81 0.79
C HIS A 204 20.38 5.59 0.86
N GLY A 205 20.84 4.34 0.93
CA GLY A 205 22.26 3.99 0.94
C GLY A 205 23.00 4.38 -0.34
N ALA A 206 22.34 4.30 -1.51
CA ALA A 206 22.93 4.65 -2.80
C ALA A 206 22.95 6.16 -3.09
N MET A 207 21.93 6.91 -2.66
CA MET A 207 21.78 8.34 -2.96
C MET A 207 22.44 9.27 -1.93
N GLY A 208 22.57 8.83 -0.68
CA GLY A 208 22.96 9.70 0.43
C GLY A 208 22.05 10.93 0.51
N LEU A 209 22.64 12.13 0.59
CA LEU A 209 21.91 13.39 0.69
C LEU A 209 20.90 13.64 -0.44
N ALA A 210 21.11 13.09 -1.64
CA ALA A 210 20.19 13.27 -2.75
C ALA A 210 18.83 12.54 -2.55
N PHE A 211 18.75 11.60 -1.60
CA PHE A 211 17.50 10.94 -1.22
C PHE A 211 16.41 11.95 -0.83
N LEU A 212 16.78 13.01 -0.10
CA LEU A 212 15.88 14.06 0.36
C LEU A 212 15.28 14.88 -0.80
N HIS A 213 15.96 14.98 -1.95
CA HIS A 213 15.41 15.62 -3.16
C HIS A 213 14.34 14.75 -3.83
N TYR A 214 14.53 13.42 -3.85
CA TYR A 214 13.59 12.49 -4.47
C TYR A 214 12.46 12.04 -3.54
N GLN A 215 12.50 12.40 -2.24
CA GLN A 215 11.62 11.87 -1.21
C GLN A 215 10.13 11.93 -1.55
N CYS A 216 9.67 13.01 -2.20
CA CYS A 216 8.27 13.20 -2.58
C CYS A 216 7.78 12.30 -3.73
N ARG A 217 8.70 11.74 -4.53
CA ARG A 217 8.39 10.85 -5.66
C ARG A 217 8.19 9.40 -5.23
N PHE A 218 8.60 9.03 -4.02
CA PHE A 218 8.47 7.67 -3.50
C PHE A 218 7.01 7.32 -3.17
N ARG A 219 6.62 6.07 -3.46
CA ARG A 219 5.40 5.41 -2.97
C ARG A 219 5.82 4.05 -2.41
N ILE A 220 5.59 3.81 -1.12
CA ILE A 220 6.19 2.70 -0.37
C ILE A 220 5.16 1.61 -0.14
N LEU A 221 5.28 0.48 -0.83
CA LEU A 221 4.46 -0.70 -0.56
C LEU A 221 4.80 -1.24 0.83
N ASP A 222 3.82 -1.15 1.72
CA ASP A 222 3.89 -1.51 3.14
C ASP A 222 2.58 -2.21 3.50
N SER A 223 2.60 -3.54 3.45
CA SER A 223 1.39 -4.36 3.59
C SER A 223 0.58 -4.06 4.86
N PHE A 224 1.24 -3.68 5.96
CA PHE A 224 0.62 -3.52 7.29
C PHE A 224 0.42 -2.06 7.73
N GLY A 225 1.12 -1.12 7.10
CA GLY A 225 1.01 0.32 7.33
C GLY A 225 1.97 0.85 8.40
N THR A 226 2.24 2.15 8.29
CA THR A 226 3.19 2.92 9.10
C THR A 226 2.47 4.12 9.72
N GLU A 227 2.29 4.10 11.03
CA GLU A 227 1.66 5.19 11.77
C GLU A 227 2.66 6.37 12.00
N PRO A 228 2.19 7.64 11.97
CA PRO A 228 3.02 8.83 12.11
C PRO A 228 3.96 8.83 13.32
N ALA A 229 3.52 8.29 14.46
CA ALA A 229 4.31 8.16 15.68
C ALA A 229 5.61 7.31 15.50
N PHE A 230 5.63 6.40 14.53
CA PHE A 230 6.78 5.57 14.18
C PHE A 230 7.52 6.08 12.94
N ASN A 231 6.87 6.88 12.09
CA ASN A 231 7.47 7.48 10.88
C ASN A 231 8.56 8.51 11.23
N LEU A 232 8.32 9.37 12.23
CA LEU A 232 9.29 10.38 12.65
C LEU A 232 10.23 9.79 13.73
N GLY A 233 11.42 9.33 13.31
CA GLY A 233 12.31 8.55 14.18
C GLY A 233 12.80 9.26 15.45
N SER A 234 12.87 10.59 15.46
CA SER A 234 13.17 11.39 16.67
C SER A 234 12.02 11.37 17.68
N TYR A 235 10.77 11.46 17.19
CA TYR A 235 9.56 11.33 18.00
C TYR A 235 9.42 9.90 18.54
N ALA A 236 9.57 8.90 17.67
CA ALA A 236 9.50 7.48 18.04
C ALA A 236 10.44 7.15 19.22
N ARG A 237 11.72 7.56 19.12
CA ARG A 237 12.71 7.31 20.18
C ARG A 237 12.42 8.08 21.48
N SER A 238 12.01 9.34 21.40
CA SER A 238 11.74 10.16 22.59
C SER A 238 10.49 9.73 23.35
N HIS A 239 9.51 9.15 22.66
CA HIS A 239 8.25 8.67 23.24
C HIS A 239 8.23 7.15 23.49
N GLY A 240 9.36 6.46 23.32
CA GLY A 240 9.52 5.04 23.66
C GLY A 240 8.92 4.04 22.66
N TYR A 241 8.48 4.49 21.47
CA TYR A 241 7.96 3.62 20.41
C TYR A 241 9.06 2.73 19.83
N LYS A 242 9.00 1.42 20.15
CA LYS A 242 9.96 0.41 19.70
C LYS A 242 9.54 -0.16 18.34
N THR A 243 10.36 0.09 17.32
CA THR A 243 10.11 -0.38 15.95
C THR A 243 11.41 -0.84 15.28
N LEU A 244 11.29 -1.83 14.39
CA LEU A 244 12.34 -2.30 13.48
C LEU A 244 12.21 -1.67 12.08
N TRP A 245 11.10 -0.97 11.84
CA TRP A 245 10.72 -0.30 10.59
C TRP A 245 10.30 1.17 10.90
N GLY A 246 9.65 1.87 9.97
CA GLY A 246 9.37 3.30 10.12
C GLY A 246 10.63 4.17 10.04
N SER A 247 10.64 5.29 10.77
CA SER A 247 11.74 6.25 10.91
C SER A 247 12.24 6.96 9.63
N TRP A 248 11.48 6.95 8.53
CA TRP A 248 11.88 7.57 7.26
C TRP A 248 11.51 9.05 7.10
N GLY A 249 10.57 9.58 7.88
CA GLY A 249 10.14 10.99 7.77
C GLY A 249 9.42 11.36 6.46
N LEU A 250 8.86 10.38 5.74
CA LEU A 250 8.05 10.62 4.54
C LEU A 250 6.67 11.20 4.91
N GLN A 251 5.92 11.74 3.94
CA GLN A 251 4.51 12.04 4.19
C GLN A 251 3.75 10.72 4.41
N PRO A 252 2.95 10.56 5.49
CA PRO A 252 2.31 9.27 5.81
C PRO A 252 1.46 8.65 4.69
N LEU A 253 0.85 9.47 3.84
CA LEU A 253 0.10 9.03 2.65
C LEU A 253 0.97 8.43 1.53
N GLN A 254 2.31 8.52 1.61
CA GLN A 254 3.22 7.85 0.67
C GLN A 254 3.34 6.34 0.92
N TYR A 255 3.01 5.86 2.12
CA TYR A 255 2.88 4.43 2.39
C TYR A 255 1.60 3.88 1.73
N MET A 256 1.70 2.68 1.17
CA MET A 256 0.72 2.06 0.28
C MET A 256 0.37 0.66 0.81
N THR A 257 -0.80 0.54 1.43
CA THR A 257 -1.20 -0.66 2.19
C THR A 257 -1.88 -1.74 1.36
N LEU A 258 -1.84 -2.98 1.85
CA LEU A 258 -2.51 -4.13 1.22
C LEU A 258 -4.03 -4.13 1.48
N PHE A 259 -4.47 -3.54 2.59
CA PHE A 259 -5.88 -3.36 2.98
C PHE A 259 -6.11 -1.99 3.63
N PRO A 260 -7.33 -1.43 3.59
CA PRO A 260 -7.64 -0.09 4.11
C PRO A 260 -7.80 -0.09 5.65
N HIS A 261 -6.76 -0.53 6.36
CA HIS A 261 -6.75 -0.65 7.82
C HIS A 261 -5.99 0.47 8.55
N THR A 262 -5.17 1.24 7.83
CA THR A 262 -4.34 2.33 8.38
C THR A 262 -4.56 3.59 7.54
N PRO A 263 -5.58 4.42 7.86
CA PRO A 263 -5.94 5.59 7.03
C PRO A 263 -4.97 6.76 7.13
N ASP A 264 -3.96 6.69 8.01
CA ASP A 264 -2.75 7.52 7.91
C ASP A 264 -1.98 7.28 6.59
N ASN A 265 -2.24 6.15 5.92
CA ASN A 265 -1.56 5.71 4.70
C ASN A 265 -2.56 5.58 3.54
N SER A 266 -2.05 5.60 2.31
CA SER A 266 -2.85 5.29 1.13
C SER A 266 -3.17 3.81 1.07
N PHE A 267 -4.39 3.45 0.69
CA PHE A 267 -4.76 2.07 0.40
C PHE A 267 -4.44 1.74 -1.06
N LEU A 268 -3.50 0.84 -1.33
CA LEU A 268 -3.21 0.40 -2.70
C LEU A 268 -4.03 -0.83 -3.08
N GLY A 269 -4.06 -1.85 -2.21
CA GLY A 269 -4.79 -3.10 -2.47
C GLY A 269 -4.20 -3.93 -3.61
N PHE A 270 -5.05 -4.75 -4.21
CA PHE A 270 -4.75 -5.70 -5.29
C PHE A 270 -6.07 -6.15 -5.95
N PHE A 271 -6.04 -7.04 -6.95
CA PHE A 271 -7.22 -7.63 -7.57
C PHE A 271 -7.65 -8.96 -6.92
N GLY A 272 -8.87 -9.00 -6.39
CA GLY A 272 -9.54 -10.24 -5.99
C GLY A 272 -9.98 -11.03 -7.23
N VAL A 273 -9.38 -12.21 -7.45
CA VAL A 273 -9.53 -12.98 -8.70
C VAL A 273 -10.98 -13.33 -9.03
N PHE A 274 -11.55 -12.63 -10.02
CA PHE A 274 -12.91 -12.87 -10.49
C PHE A 274 -12.98 -13.77 -11.75
N VAL A 275 -13.33 -15.04 -11.53
CA VAL A 275 -13.68 -16.01 -12.57
C VAL A 275 -15.12 -16.47 -12.36
N HIS A 276 -15.84 -16.79 -13.44
CA HIS A 276 -17.21 -17.28 -13.36
C HIS A 276 -17.32 -18.49 -12.40
N PRO A 277 -18.32 -18.51 -11.49
CA PRO A 277 -18.46 -19.58 -10.51
C PRO A 277 -18.77 -20.90 -11.22
N GLY A 278 -18.01 -21.94 -10.88
CA GLY A 278 -18.34 -23.31 -11.26
C GLY A 278 -19.45 -23.89 -10.38
N PRO A 279 -20.01 -25.06 -10.73
CA PRO A 279 -20.89 -25.80 -9.85
C PRO A 279 -20.15 -26.18 -8.56
N LYS A 280 -20.63 -25.65 -7.43
CA LYS A 280 -20.06 -25.87 -6.09
C LYS A 280 -20.32 -27.31 -5.62
N SER A 281 -19.29 -27.95 -5.09
CA SER A 281 -19.35 -29.20 -4.32
C SER A 281 -19.47 -28.87 -2.83
N SER A 282 -19.98 -29.81 -2.02
CA SER A 282 -20.05 -29.68 -0.55
C SER A 282 -18.70 -29.90 0.15
N ILE A 283 -17.65 -29.26 -0.35
CA ILE A 283 -16.25 -29.43 0.09
C ILE A 283 -15.79 -28.19 0.86
N ILE A 284 -15.02 -28.39 1.92
CA ILE A 284 -14.29 -27.33 2.66
C ILE A 284 -12.82 -27.35 2.26
N ILE A 285 -12.20 -26.17 2.15
CA ILE A 285 -10.74 -26.03 2.03
C ILE A 285 -10.19 -25.33 3.28
N ILE A 286 -9.23 -25.98 3.94
CA ILE A 286 -8.35 -25.36 4.93
C ILE A 286 -7.06 -24.94 4.22
N MET A 287 -6.77 -23.64 4.19
CA MET A 287 -5.46 -23.16 3.73
C MET A 287 -4.50 -23.07 4.91
N CYS A 288 -3.64 -24.09 5.04
CA CYS A 288 -2.58 -24.16 6.04
C CYS A 288 -1.23 -24.28 5.30
N VAL A 289 -0.68 -23.14 4.87
CA VAL A 289 0.43 -23.10 3.91
C VAL A 289 1.70 -23.81 4.42
N CYS A 290 1.94 -23.75 5.74
CA CYS A 290 3.05 -24.42 6.43
C CYS A 290 2.54 -25.19 7.65
N VAL A 291 3.17 -26.32 8.00
CA VAL A 291 2.83 -27.19 9.15
C VAL A 291 2.61 -26.42 10.46
N PHE A 292 3.46 -25.42 10.75
CA PHE A 292 3.37 -24.56 11.93
C PHE A 292 2.01 -23.85 12.09
N ILE A 293 1.32 -23.54 10.99
CA ILE A 293 0.00 -22.88 10.99
C ILE A 293 -1.11 -23.83 11.49
N CYS A 294 -0.92 -25.14 11.30
CA CYS A 294 -1.82 -26.19 11.78
C CYS A 294 -1.52 -26.62 13.24
N GLN A 295 -0.38 -26.21 13.80
CA GLN A 295 0.04 -26.63 15.15
C GLN A 295 -0.90 -26.06 16.22
N GLY A 296 -1.42 -26.94 17.09
CA GLY A 296 -2.41 -26.54 18.11
C GLY A 296 -3.79 -26.17 17.56
N LYS A 297 -4.13 -26.57 16.33
CA LYS A 297 -5.43 -26.32 15.69
C LYS A 297 -6.27 -27.59 15.46
N SER A 298 -5.81 -28.75 15.94
CA SER A 298 -6.45 -30.05 15.75
C SER A 298 -7.94 -30.04 16.09
N GLU A 299 -8.33 -29.63 17.30
CA GLU A 299 -9.73 -29.69 17.76
C GLU A 299 -10.68 -28.78 16.95
N TYR A 300 -10.23 -27.60 16.52
CA TYR A 300 -11.00 -26.69 15.67
C TYR A 300 -11.21 -27.28 14.27
N VAL A 301 -10.16 -27.89 13.73
CA VAL A 301 -10.15 -28.53 12.41
C VAL A 301 -10.95 -29.84 12.41
N GLU A 302 -10.92 -30.59 13.51
CA GLU A 302 -11.66 -31.83 13.75
C GLU A 302 -13.17 -31.59 13.73
N VAL A 303 -13.67 -30.61 14.51
CA VAL A 303 -15.09 -30.19 14.53
C VAL A 303 -15.58 -29.72 13.16
N ILE A 304 -14.71 -29.15 12.32
CA ILE A 304 -15.05 -28.80 10.93
C ILE A 304 -15.14 -30.06 10.04
N SER A 305 -14.24 -31.02 10.23
CA SER A 305 -14.22 -32.29 9.48
C SER A 305 -15.36 -33.26 9.85
N GLU A 306 -15.95 -33.14 11.03
CA GLU A 306 -17.19 -33.83 11.42
C GLU A 306 -18.39 -33.41 10.55
N GLU A 307 -18.43 -32.15 10.12
CA GLU A 307 -19.60 -31.54 9.48
C GLU A 307 -19.53 -31.58 7.94
N MET A 308 -18.34 -31.55 7.33
CA MET A 308 -18.15 -31.54 5.86
C MET A 308 -16.83 -32.17 5.37
N GLU A 309 -16.82 -32.68 4.13
CA GLU A 309 -15.61 -33.19 3.46
C GLU A 309 -14.51 -32.11 3.41
N THR A 310 -13.40 -32.36 4.11
CA THR A 310 -12.37 -31.34 4.38
C THR A 310 -11.07 -31.63 3.64
N HIS A 311 -10.67 -30.67 2.80
CA HIS A 311 -9.45 -30.69 1.99
C HIS A 311 -8.45 -29.68 2.55
N ALA A 312 -7.15 -29.93 2.37
CA ALA A 312 -6.09 -29.01 2.79
C ALA A 312 -4.97 -28.89 1.75
N THR A 313 -4.23 -27.79 1.79
CA THR A 313 -3.06 -27.53 0.91
C THR A 313 -1.84 -27.21 1.75
N VAL A 314 -1.21 -28.25 2.32
CA VAL A 314 -0.16 -28.13 3.34
C VAL A 314 1.15 -28.70 2.83
N TYR A 315 2.21 -27.89 2.87
CA TYR A 315 3.57 -28.40 2.66
C TYR A 315 3.94 -29.41 3.75
N GLN A 316 4.21 -30.65 3.36
CA GLN A 316 4.70 -31.70 4.25
C GLN A 316 6.16 -32.02 3.90
N PRO A 317 7.12 -31.80 4.82
CA PRO A 317 8.51 -32.20 4.60
C PRO A 317 8.64 -33.73 4.44
N PRO A 318 9.50 -34.23 3.53
CA PRO A 318 9.79 -35.66 3.42
C PRO A 318 10.24 -36.26 4.76
N GLY A 319 9.64 -37.39 5.15
CA GLY A 319 9.97 -38.11 6.38
C GLY A 319 9.30 -37.59 7.66
N LEU A 320 8.54 -36.49 7.62
CA LEU A 320 7.79 -35.98 8.78
C LEU A 320 6.34 -36.51 8.78
N ALA A 321 5.84 -36.89 9.96
CA ALA A 321 4.46 -37.33 10.15
C ALA A 321 3.44 -36.20 9.84
N SER A 322 2.24 -36.58 9.41
CA SER A 322 1.15 -35.62 9.22
C SER A 322 0.66 -35.08 10.56
N HIS A 323 0.55 -33.75 10.67
CA HIS A 323 -0.15 -33.08 11.78
C HIS A 323 -1.65 -32.85 11.50
N LEU A 324 -2.14 -33.28 10.34
CA LEU A 324 -3.57 -33.27 9.98
C LEU A 324 -4.22 -34.61 10.37
N PRO A 325 -5.46 -34.59 10.94
CA PRO A 325 -6.31 -35.76 11.07
C PRO A 325 -6.44 -36.57 9.76
N SER A 326 -6.57 -37.89 9.88
CA SER A 326 -6.68 -38.83 8.76
C SER A 326 -7.96 -38.65 7.92
N SER A 327 -8.96 -37.93 8.43
CA SER A 327 -10.15 -37.50 7.70
C SER A 327 -9.88 -36.43 6.64
N ILE A 328 -8.70 -35.80 6.64
CA ILE A 328 -8.41 -34.62 5.81
C ILE A 328 -7.59 -34.99 4.58
N ARG A 329 -8.12 -34.63 3.40
CA ARG A 329 -7.41 -34.81 2.13
C ARG A 329 -6.42 -33.68 1.90
N ASN A 330 -5.14 -33.90 2.25
CA ASN A 330 -4.07 -32.99 1.86
C ASN A 330 -3.75 -33.14 0.35
N HIS A 331 -3.61 -32.02 -0.36
CA HIS A 331 -3.19 -31.93 -1.76
C HIS A 331 -1.75 -31.40 -1.92
N GLY A 332 -1.06 -31.11 -0.82
CA GLY A 332 0.28 -30.52 -0.83
C GLY A 332 0.28 -29.04 -1.21
N LEU A 333 1.41 -28.54 -1.71
CA LEU A 333 1.48 -27.23 -2.34
C LEU A 333 0.94 -27.31 -3.77
N LEU A 334 -0.07 -26.49 -4.08
CA LEU A 334 -0.66 -26.38 -5.40
C LEU A 334 -0.17 -25.12 -6.12
N THR A 335 -0.05 -25.19 -7.45
CA THR A 335 0.09 -23.99 -8.29
C THR A 335 -1.17 -23.13 -8.16
N GLN A 336 -1.08 -21.81 -8.38
CA GLN A 336 -2.25 -20.93 -8.20
C GLN A 336 -3.43 -21.34 -9.11
N GLU A 337 -3.17 -21.90 -10.29
CA GLU A 337 -4.22 -22.43 -11.17
C GLU A 337 -4.96 -23.63 -10.55
N LEU A 338 -4.23 -24.59 -9.97
CA LEU A 338 -4.80 -25.76 -9.29
C LEU A 338 -5.52 -25.35 -8.00
N PHE A 339 -4.97 -24.39 -7.25
CA PHE A 339 -5.61 -23.82 -6.06
C PHE A 339 -6.92 -23.10 -6.40
N LEU A 340 -6.95 -22.27 -7.44
CA LEU A 340 -8.17 -21.62 -7.93
C LEU A 340 -9.19 -22.62 -8.48
N ARG A 341 -8.75 -23.73 -9.12
CA ARG A 341 -9.64 -24.84 -9.49
C ARG A 341 -10.27 -25.52 -8.27
N LEU A 342 -9.52 -25.68 -7.18
CA LEU A 342 -10.03 -26.23 -5.91
C LEU A 342 -11.05 -25.27 -5.26
N LEU A 343 -10.71 -23.98 -5.14
CA LEU A 343 -11.59 -22.93 -4.60
C LEU A 343 -12.93 -22.82 -5.37
N ARG A 344 -12.92 -22.94 -6.70
CA ARG A 344 -14.16 -22.96 -7.50
C ARG A 344 -15.13 -24.06 -7.07
N ARG A 345 -14.62 -25.20 -6.59
CA ARG A 345 -15.43 -26.33 -6.11
C ARG A 345 -15.84 -26.23 -4.64
N ALA A 346 -15.09 -25.55 -3.79
CA ALA A 346 -15.36 -25.53 -2.35
C ALA A 346 -16.48 -24.56 -1.94
N LYS A 347 -17.25 -24.94 -0.93
CA LYS A 347 -18.30 -24.12 -0.29
C LYS A 347 -17.72 -23.21 0.79
N VAL A 348 -16.74 -23.68 1.56
CA VAL A 348 -16.14 -22.94 2.69
C VAL A 348 -14.63 -22.88 2.54
N PHE A 349 -14.06 -21.71 2.86
CA PHE A 349 -12.64 -21.48 3.03
C PHE A 349 -12.37 -21.22 4.52
N VAL A 350 -11.44 -21.97 5.11
CA VAL A 350 -11.20 -21.95 6.57
C VAL A 350 -9.84 -21.34 6.88
N GLY A 351 -9.87 -20.25 7.65
CA GLY A 351 -8.70 -19.64 8.27
C GLY A 351 -8.38 -20.29 9.63
N LEU A 352 -7.09 -20.45 9.92
CA LEU A 352 -6.57 -21.05 11.16
C LEU A 352 -6.03 -20.01 12.18
N GLY A 353 -6.04 -18.74 11.81
CA GLY A 353 -5.52 -17.61 12.59
C GLY A 353 -4.27 -16.95 12.00
N PHE A 354 -3.61 -17.62 11.06
CA PHE A 354 -2.45 -17.12 10.31
C PHE A 354 -2.48 -17.69 8.87
N PRO A 355 -1.93 -17.00 7.84
CA PRO A 355 -1.42 -15.63 7.84
C PRO A 355 -2.53 -14.60 8.10
N TYR A 356 -2.18 -13.50 8.75
CA TYR A 356 -3.07 -12.35 8.90
C TYR A 356 -3.19 -11.60 7.57
N GLU A 357 -4.39 -11.06 7.28
CA GLU A 357 -4.61 -10.05 6.24
C GLU A 357 -3.95 -10.39 4.87
N GLY A 358 -4.02 -11.66 4.46
CA GLY A 358 -3.54 -12.12 3.15
C GLY A 358 -4.62 -12.10 2.06
N PRO A 359 -4.25 -12.23 0.76
CA PRO A 359 -5.21 -12.11 -0.34
C PRO A 359 -6.15 -13.32 -0.52
N ALA A 360 -5.75 -14.52 -0.05
CA ALA A 360 -6.46 -15.77 -0.37
C ALA A 360 -7.93 -15.83 0.11
N PRO A 361 -8.33 -15.30 1.29
CA PRO A 361 -9.75 -15.16 1.65
C PRO A 361 -10.55 -14.29 0.67
N ILE A 362 -9.96 -13.23 0.11
CA ILE A 362 -10.63 -12.38 -0.89
C ILE A 362 -10.76 -13.13 -2.22
N GLU A 363 -9.73 -13.84 -2.68
CA GLU A 363 -9.82 -14.73 -3.85
C GLU A 363 -10.85 -15.86 -3.64
N ALA A 364 -11.04 -16.35 -2.41
CA ALA A 364 -12.05 -17.36 -2.08
C ALA A 364 -13.49 -16.81 -2.11
N ILE A 365 -13.74 -15.63 -1.51
CA ILE A 365 -15.07 -14.99 -1.50
C ILE A 365 -15.47 -14.53 -2.93
N ALA A 366 -14.50 -14.04 -3.71
CA ALA A 366 -14.67 -13.71 -5.14
C ALA A 366 -15.05 -14.93 -6.00
N LEU A 367 -14.76 -16.15 -5.54
CA LEU A 367 -15.16 -17.42 -6.15
C LEU A 367 -16.39 -18.05 -5.48
N GLY A 368 -17.09 -17.35 -4.57
CA GLY A 368 -18.29 -17.85 -3.90
C GLY A 368 -18.05 -18.90 -2.84
N CYS A 369 -16.90 -18.85 -2.15
CA CYS A 369 -16.71 -19.54 -0.87
C CYS A 369 -17.14 -18.62 0.28
N VAL A 370 -17.74 -19.19 1.34
CA VAL A 370 -17.85 -18.49 2.63
C VAL A 370 -16.52 -18.61 3.37
N PHE A 371 -16.01 -17.51 3.93
CA PHE A 371 -14.80 -17.50 4.74
C PHE A 371 -15.13 -17.65 6.23
N LEU A 372 -14.71 -18.77 6.82
CA LEU A 372 -14.76 -19.01 8.27
C LEU A 372 -13.40 -18.66 8.88
N GLN A 373 -13.37 -17.72 9.82
CA GLN A 373 -12.13 -17.22 10.42
C GLN A 373 -12.18 -17.12 11.95
N PRO A 374 -11.03 -17.18 12.64
CA PRO A 374 -10.96 -16.95 14.08
C PRO A 374 -11.16 -15.48 14.44
N ARG A 375 -11.88 -15.26 15.54
CA ARG A 375 -11.86 -14.05 16.37
C ARG A 375 -10.62 -14.08 17.27
N PHE A 376 -10.08 -12.91 17.60
CA PHE A 376 -8.99 -12.76 18.58
C PHE A 376 -9.48 -11.96 19.79
N HIS A 377 -9.39 -12.57 20.97
CA HIS A 377 -9.71 -11.94 22.25
C HIS A 377 -8.65 -12.34 23.30
N PRO A 378 -7.79 -11.41 23.77
CA PRO A 378 -7.69 -10.02 23.33
C PRO A 378 -7.25 -9.89 21.85
N PRO A 379 -7.52 -8.75 21.20
CA PRO A 379 -6.99 -8.44 19.87
C PRO A 379 -5.45 -8.55 19.80
N HIS A 380 -4.91 -9.01 18.68
CA HIS A 380 -3.45 -9.06 18.47
C HIS A 380 -2.90 -7.69 18.04
N SER A 381 -1.66 -7.38 18.45
CA SER A 381 -1.01 -6.07 18.27
C SER A 381 0.52 -6.20 18.42
N SER A 382 1.24 -5.10 18.24
CA SER A 382 2.69 -4.98 18.52
C SER A 382 3.11 -5.46 19.91
N ASP A 383 2.21 -5.34 20.88
CA ASP A 383 2.52 -5.43 22.31
C ASP A 383 2.30 -6.84 22.87
N ASN A 384 1.50 -7.66 22.18
CA ASN A 384 1.08 -8.99 22.61
C ASN A 384 1.23 -10.09 21.55
N ASN A 385 1.81 -9.81 20.38
CA ASN A 385 1.98 -10.80 19.32
C ASN A 385 3.34 -10.67 18.60
N GLU A 386 4.18 -11.71 18.67
CA GLU A 386 5.55 -11.70 18.12
C GLU A 386 5.63 -11.41 16.61
N PHE A 387 4.57 -11.66 15.83
CA PHE A 387 4.54 -11.28 14.40
C PHE A 387 4.38 -9.76 14.19
N TYR A 388 3.66 -9.08 15.07
CA TYR A 388 3.43 -7.62 15.01
C TYR A 388 4.51 -6.83 15.76
N LYS A 389 5.28 -7.49 16.63
CA LYS A 389 6.37 -6.92 17.41
C LYS A 389 7.38 -6.16 16.53
N GLY A 390 7.52 -4.88 16.81
CA GLY A 390 8.42 -3.99 16.06
C GLY A 390 7.93 -3.58 14.66
N LYS A 391 6.69 -3.89 14.26
CA LYS A 391 6.03 -3.20 13.13
C LYS A 391 5.75 -1.73 13.53
N PRO A 392 5.68 -0.79 12.56
CA PRO A 392 5.60 0.64 12.85
C PRO A 392 4.15 1.11 13.06
N THR A 393 3.38 0.39 13.88
CA THR A 393 1.93 0.60 14.08
C THR A 393 1.45 0.00 15.41
N THR A 394 0.58 0.73 16.12
CA THR A 394 -0.13 0.28 17.33
C THR A 394 -1.44 -0.48 17.02
N ARG A 395 -1.76 -0.66 15.74
CA ARG A 395 -3.04 -1.22 15.26
C ARG A 395 -3.34 -2.59 15.85
N GLN A 396 -4.53 -2.70 16.44
CA GLN A 396 -5.06 -3.93 17.01
C GLN A 396 -5.96 -4.67 16.00
N ILE A 397 -5.82 -5.99 15.88
CA ILE A 397 -6.61 -6.85 15.00
C ILE A 397 -7.55 -7.79 15.77
N SER A 398 -8.84 -7.73 15.42
CA SER A 398 -9.96 -8.45 16.07
C SER A 398 -10.21 -9.86 15.53
N SER A 399 -9.60 -10.21 14.41
CA SER A 399 -9.78 -11.46 13.67
C SER A 399 -8.61 -11.69 12.73
N GLN A 400 -8.51 -12.87 12.10
CA GLN A 400 -7.44 -13.15 11.12
C GLN A 400 -7.42 -12.16 9.94
N HIS A 401 -8.58 -11.67 9.52
CA HIS A 401 -8.73 -10.72 8.43
C HIS A 401 -9.76 -9.64 8.79
N PRO A 402 -9.37 -8.59 9.53
CA PRO A 402 -10.27 -7.55 10.01
C PRO A 402 -10.99 -6.78 8.89
N TYR A 403 -10.40 -6.64 7.71
CA TYR A 403 -11.12 -6.10 6.55
C TYR A 403 -12.33 -6.96 6.15
N ALA A 404 -12.16 -8.28 6.00
CA ALA A 404 -13.24 -9.20 5.66
C ALA A 404 -14.32 -9.25 6.77
N GLU A 405 -13.92 -9.18 8.04
CA GLU A 405 -14.83 -9.02 9.19
C GLU A 405 -15.70 -7.75 9.10
N LYS A 406 -15.11 -6.62 8.68
CA LYS A 406 -15.66 -5.26 8.87
C LYS A 406 -16.33 -4.65 7.65
N PHE A 407 -15.95 -5.08 6.44
CA PHE A 407 -16.42 -4.53 5.16
C PHE A 407 -17.13 -5.57 4.27
N ILE A 408 -17.06 -6.86 4.62
CA ILE A 408 -17.81 -7.93 3.93
C ILE A 408 -18.84 -8.53 4.89
N GLY A 409 -18.40 -9.10 6.03
CA GLY A 409 -19.29 -9.65 7.05
C GLY A 409 -20.15 -10.83 6.59
N LYS A 410 -21.20 -11.15 7.36
CA LYS A 410 -22.16 -12.21 7.00
C LYS A 410 -23.03 -11.78 5.81
N PRO A 411 -23.41 -12.70 4.90
CA PRO A 411 -23.27 -14.15 4.99
C PRO A 411 -21.90 -14.71 4.54
N HIS A 412 -21.09 -13.92 3.83
CA HIS A 412 -19.84 -14.35 3.20
C HIS A 412 -18.67 -14.56 4.17
N VAL A 413 -18.69 -13.97 5.35
CA VAL A 413 -17.62 -14.04 6.37
C VAL A 413 -18.21 -14.33 7.74
N TRP A 414 -17.72 -15.41 8.36
CA TRP A 414 -18.09 -15.85 9.70
C TRP A 414 -16.87 -15.79 10.61
N THR A 415 -16.97 -15.04 11.71
CA THR A 415 -15.86 -14.77 12.63
C THR A 415 -16.18 -15.39 13.99
N VAL A 416 -15.60 -16.56 14.27
CA VAL A 416 -15.97 -17.45 15.40
C VAL A 416 -14.89 -17.50 16.48
N ASP A 417 -15.28 -17.81 17.71
CA ASP A 417 -14.36 -18.25 18.75
C ASP A 417 -13.97 -19.71 18.51
N VAL A 418 -12.72 -19.94 18.09
CA VAL A 418 -12.21 -21.29 17.78
C VAL A 418 -12.00 -22.19 19.00
N THR A 419 -12.08 -21.64 20.22
CA THR A 419 -12.09 -22.44 21.46
C THR A 419 -13.49 -22.95 21.79
N ASN A 420 -14.53 -22.25 21.32
CA ASN A 420 -15.92 -22.63 21.52
C ASN A 420 -16.39 -23.57 20.40
N LYS A 421 -16.29 -24.89 20.65
CA LYS A 421 -16.74 -25.94 19.72
C LYS A 421 -18.21 -25.81 19.28
N THR A 422 -19.05 -25.14 20.06
CA THR A 422 -20.45 -24.87 19.70
C THR A 422 -20.56 -23.72 18.70
N ASP A 423 -19.88 -22.58 18.90
CA ASP A 423 -19.84 -21.45 17.93
C ASP A 423 -19.30 -21.93 16.57
N VAL A 424 -18.24 -22.74 16.58
CA VAL A 424 -17.66 -23.35 15.36
C VAL A 424 -18.67 -24.26 14.65
N ARG A 425 -19.35 -25.15 15.38
CA ARG A 425 -20.29 -26.13 14.80
C ARG A 425 -21.59 -25.47 14.31
N GLU A 426 -22.13 -24.52 15.06
CA GLU A 426 -23.30 -23.74 14.66
C GLU A 426 -22.98 -22.87 13.43
N ALA A 427 -21.81 -22.26 13.36
CA ALA A 427 -21.35 -21.57 12.16
C ALA A 427 -21.22 -22.53 10.97
N ALA A 428 -20.54 -23.67 11.11
CA ALA A 428 -20.37 -24.65 10.04
C ALA A 428 -21.73 -25.12 9.46
N ARG A 429 -22.72 -25.37 10.32
CA ARG A 429 -24.09 -25.77 9.93
C ARG A 429 -24.88 -24.62 9.30
N ALA A 430 -24.75 -23.39 9.82
CA ALA A 430 -25.47 -22.22 9.34
C ALA A 430 -24.91 -21.64 8.03
N ILE A 431 -23.73 -22.07 7.59
CA ILE A 431 -23.17 -21.70 6.29
C ILE A 431 -24.01 -22.35 5.17
N LEU A 432 -24.86 -21.55 4.53
CA LEU A 432 -25.57 -21.91 3.30
C LEU A 432 -24.67 -21.72 2.07
N ARG A 433 -25.22 -21.93 0.86
CA ARG A 433 -24.56 -21.51 -0.38
C ARG A 433 -24.74 -20.00 -0.54
N THR A 434 -23.64 -19.27 -0.67
CA THR A 434 -23.63 -17.82 -0.98
C THR A 434 -23.26 -17.58 -2.44
N GLU A 435 -23.81 -16.53 -3.04
CA GLU A 435 -23.34 -16.06 -4.35
C GLU A 435 -21.96 -15.38 -4.24
N PRO A 436 -21.11 -15.44 -5.29
CA PRO A 436 -19.79 -14.82 -5.28
C PRO A 436 -19.85 -13.32 -5.06
N PHE A 437 -18.87 -12.78 -4.33
CA PHE A 437 -18.79 -11.36 -4.02
C PHE A 437 -17.36 -10.84 -4.08
N THR A 438 -17.16 -9.75 -4.83
CA THR A 438 -15.90 -9.00 -4.86
C THR A 438 -16.21 -7.53 -4.60
N PRO A 439 -15.71 -6.92 -3.50
CA PRO A 439 -15.84 -5.48 -3.29
C PRO A 439 -15.21 -4.70 -4.44
N ARG A 440 -15.83 -3.58 -4.87
CA ARG A 440 -15.41 -2.80 -6.07
C ARG A 440 -13.91 -2.48 -6.05
N GLU A 441 -13.37 -2.07 -4.90
CA GLU A 441 -11.95 -1.75 -4.74
C GLU A 441 -10.97 -2.90 -4.99
N PHE A 442 -11.44 -4.15 -4.99
CA PHE A 442 -10.68 -5.34 -5.37
C PHE A 442 -11.01 -5.84 -6.79
N THR A 443 -11.74 -5.07 -7.63
CA THR A 443 -11.87 -5.34 -9.07
C THR A 443 -10.82 -4.58 -9.88
N CYS A 444 -10.57 -4.99 -11.13
CA CYS A 444 -9.66 -4.27 -12.04
C CYS A 444 -10.12 -2.82 -12.24
N GLU A 445 -11.42 -2.59 -12.37
CA GLU A 445 -12.03 -1.26 -12.53
C GLU A 445 -11.77 -0.40 -11.28
N GLY A 446 -12.05 -0.92 -10.08
CA GLY A 446 -11.81 -0.18 -8.84
C GLY A 446 -10.33 0.07 -8.55
N MET A 447 -9.43 -0.83 -8.95
CA MET A 447 -7.98 -0.57 -8.83
C MET A 447 -7.51 0.48 -9.84
N LEU A 448 -8.01 0.47 -11.08
CA LEU A 448 -7.74 1.52 -12.08
C LEU A 448 -8.22 2.89 -11.60
N GLU A 449 -9.46 2.98 -11.08
CA GLU A 449 -10.03 4.21 -10.50
C GLU A 449 -9.12 4.79 -9.41
N ARG A 450 -8.75 3.95 -8.45
CA ARG A 450 -7.95 4.32 -7.27
C ARG A 450 -6.55 4.79 -7.65
N VAL A 451 -5.84 4.02 -8.49
CA VAL A 451 -4.47 4.36 -8.91
C VAL A 451 -4.47 5.58 -9.84
N ARG A 452 -5.49 5.75 -10.70
CA ARG A 452 -5.68 6.97 -11.51
C ARG A 452 -5.87 8.20 -10.62
N GLY A 453 -6.73 8.13 -9.62
CA GLY A 453 -6.95 9.21 -8.65
C GLY A 453 -5.67 9.58 -7.90
N TYR A 454 -4.90 8.60 -7.40
CA TYR A 454 -3.62 8.86 -6.75
C TYR A 454 -2.61 9.53 -7.69
N ILE A 455 -2.50 9.09 -8.95
CA ILE A 455 -1.57 9.67 -9.93
C ILE A 455 -1.96 11.09 -10.34
N ALA A 456 -3.26 11.37 -10.44
CA ALA A 456 -3.78 12.70 -10.80
C ALA A 456 -3.70 13.72 -9.64
N HIS A 457 -3.80 13.27 -8.38
CA HIS A 457 -4.04 14.17 -7.24
C HIS A 457 -3.02 14.08 -6.08
N GLN A 458 -2.33 12.95 -5.87
CA GLN A 458 -1.32 12.85 -4.78
C GLN A 458 0.05 13.37 -5.23
N ASN A 459 0.24 14.69 -5.18
CA ASN A 459 1.52 15.35 -5.50
C ASN A 459 2.22 15.95 -4.25
N PHE A 460 3.04 15.14 -3.59
CA PHE A 460 3.85 15.56 -2.43
C PHE A 460 5.08 16.41 -2.76
N CYS A 461 5.36 16.71 -4.04
CA CYS A 461 6.54 17.49 -4.44
C CYS A 461 6.30 19.01 -4.46
N THR A 462 5.03 19.44 -4.48
CA THR A 462 4.67 20.86 -4.42
C THR A 462 4.60 21.36 -2.97
N LYS A 463 5.07 22.59 -2.72
CA LYS A 463 5.07 23.22 -1.38
C LYS A 463 3.70 23.78 -0.96
N SER A 464 2.69 23.66 -1.82
CA SER A 464 1.29 24.01 -1.55
C SER A 464 0.61 22.97 -0.67
N VAL A 465 -0.13 23.44 0.35
CA VAL A 465 -0.96 22.59 1.23
C VAL A 465 -1.91 21.73 0.40
N HIS A 466 -2.00 20.43 0.70
CA HIS A 466 -2.82 19.48 -0.05
C HIS A 466 -4.30 19.60 0.36
N THR A 467 -5.14 20.21 -0.47
CA THR A 467 -6.54 20.55 -0.16
C THR A 467 -7.55 19.49 -0.63
N TRP A 468 -7.30 18.21 -0.36
CA TRP A 468 -8.10 17.09 -0.90
C TRP A 468 -8.05 15.88 0.05
N PRO A 469 -9.18 15.28 0.49
CA PRO A 469 -10.60 15.77 0.66
C PRO A 469 -11.01 16.01 2.16
N PRO A 470 -12.19 16.63 2.56
CA PRO A 470 -12.68 17.05 3.94
C PRO A 470 -13.66 16.10 4.70
N GLU A 471 -14.15 16.17 5.98
CA GLU A 471 -13.79 16.52 7.42
C GLU A 471 -14.95 16.01 8.39
N SER A 472 -14.92 15.63 9.72
CA SER A 472 -13.95 15.48 10.86
C SER A 472 -14.43 14.55 12.06
N SER A 473 -13.49 13.93 12.83
CA SER A 473 -13.54 13.01 14.02
C SER A 473 -12.97 11.54 13.82
N CYS A 474 -11.64 11.27 13.77
CA CYS A 474 -10.84 10.11 13.24
C CYS A 474 -11.31 8.63 13.40
N VAL A 475 -10.44 7.65 13.09
CA VAL A 475 -10.76 6.24 12.68
C VAL A 475 -11.98 5.59 13.34
N SER A 476 -12.10 5.62 14.67
CA SER A 476 -13.22 5.00 15.40
C SER A 476 -14.50 5.84 15.42
N VAL A 477 -14.39 7.16 15.30
CA VAL A 477 -15.52 8.12 15.30
C VAL A 477 -16.02 8.36 13.87
N CYS A 478 -15.14 8.50 12.87
CA CYS A 478 -15.50 8.52 11.45
C CYS A 478 -16.32 7.27 11.12
N ARG A 479 -15.80 6.09 11.50
CA ARG A 479 -16.42 4.80 11.22
C ARG A 479 -17.77 4.60 11.92
N ARG A 480 -17.99 5.22 13.08
CA ARG A 480 -19.32 5.27 13.74
C ARG A 480 -20.32 6.13 12.96
N SER A 481 -19.83 7.07 12.16
CA SER A 481 -20.61 7.96 11.29
C SER A 481 -20.63 7.50 9.82
N SER A 482 -20.18 6.27 9.52
CA SER A 482 -20.02 5.75 8.14
C SER A 482 -19.06 6.55 7.24
N LEU A 483 -18.06 7.18 7.84
CA LEU A 483 -16.96 7.93 7.19
C LEU A 483 -15.62 7.20 7.41
N VAL A 484 -14.58 7.58 6.66
CA VAL A 484 -13.18 7.16 6.89
C VAL A 484 -12.34 8.35 7.34
N CYS A 485 -11.27 8.12 8.12
CA CYS A 485 -10.33 9.20 8.45
C CYS A 485 -9.57 9.68 7.20
N GLU A 486 -9.16 10.95 7.19
CA GLU A 486 -8.43 11.55 6.07
C GLU A 486 -7.33 12.53 6.55
N PRO A 487 -6.06 12.10 6.65
CA PRO A 487 -5.03 12.86 7.35
C PRO A 487 -4.60 14.16 6.64
N SER A 488 -4.85 14.33 5.34
CA SER A 488 -4.43 15.52 4.56
C SER A 488 -4.98 16.84 5.12
N LEU A 489 -6.11 16.77 5.82
CA LEU A 489 -6.89 17.91 6.29
C LEU A 489 -6.49 18.48 7.64
N PHE A 490 -5.72 17.75 8.44
CA PHE A 490 -5.42 18.15 9.82
C PHE A 490 -4.88 19.59 9.89
N HIS A 491 -4.23 20.07 8.83
CA HIS A 491 -3.81 21.45 8.62
C HIS A 491 -4.93 22.51 8.77
N HIS A 492 -6.15 22.24 8.29
CA HIS A 492 -7.30 23.14 8.41
C HIS A 492 -7.82 23.19 9.86
N LEU A 493 -7.88 22.03 10.52
CA LEU A 493 -8.23 21.89 11.93
C LEU A 493 -7.17 22.44 12.89
N ASN A 494 -5.93 22.62 12.42
CA ASN A 494 -4.80 23.10 13.22
C ASN A 494 -4.76 24.64 13.33
N SER A 495 -5.91 25.24 13.64
CA SER A 495 -6.07 26.68 13.83
C SER A 495 -6.85 27.00 15.12
N PRO A 496 -6.60 28.16 15.77
CA PRO A 496 -7.39 28.60 16.92
C PRO A 496 -8.88 28.74 16.62
N ALA A 497 -9.25 29.02 15.36
CA ALA A 497 -10.64 29.13 14.93
C ALA A 497 -11.34 27.76 14.81
N ALA A 498 -10.66 26.75 14.27
CA ALA A 498 -11.21 25.38 14.21
C ALA A 498 -11.40 24.80 15.63
N LEU A 499 -10.53 25.17 16.57
CA LEU A 499 -10.73 24.96 18.01
C LEU A 499 -11.76 25.94 18.60
N SER A 500 -12.98 25.99 18.04
CA SER A 500 -14.13 26.82 18.48
C SER A 500 -14.72 26.42 19.85
N ILE A 501 -13.90 25.89 20.75
CA ILE A 501 -14.22 25.53 22.13
C ILE A 501 -13.56 26.56 23.05
N GLY A 502 -14.14 26.85 24.22
CA GLY A 502 -13.63 27.84 25.18
C GLY A 502 -12.31 27.44 25.86
N CYS A 503 -11.23 27.38 25.09
CA CYS A 503 -9.88 26.99 25.52
C CYS A 503 -9.31 27.96 26.56
N SER A 504 -9.11 27.52 27.81
CA SER A 504 -8.52 28.39 28.85
C SER A 504 -7.02 28.65 28.65
N SER A 505 -6.36 27.81 27.85
CA SER A 505 -4.99 27.99 27.35
C SER A 505 -4.83 27.29 26.01
N MET A 506 -3.90 27.75 25.18
CA MET A 506 -3.62 27.14 23.87
C MET A 506 -2.10 27.09 23.63
N GLY A 507 -1.60 25.95 23.18
CA GLY A 507 -0.18 25.72 22.91
C GLY A 507 0.04 25.11 21.52
N LYS A 508 1.25 25.26 20.98
CA LYS A 508 1.75 24.42 19.88
C LYS A 508 2.74 23.42 20.44
N GLU A 509 2.52 22.14 20.21
CA GLU A 509 3.35 21.06 20.75
C GLU A 509 3.59 19.95 19.70
N VAL A 510 4.68 19.21 19.89
CA VAL A 510 5.05 18.06 19.05
C VAL A 510 4.40 16.81 19.63
N ASN A 511 3.15 16.52 19.26
CA ASN A 511 2.38 15.40 19.81
C ASN A 511 1.42 14.81 18.75
N HIS A 512 1.53 13.52 18.44
CA HIS A 512 0.72 12.88 17.40
C HIS A 512 -0.79 12.87 17.67
N LEU A 513 -1.20 13.10 18.92
CA LEU A 513 -2.62 13.21 19.29
C LEU A 513 -3.26 14.56 18.91
N PHE A 514 -2.48 15.55 18.44
CA PHE A 514 -2.98 16.91 18.20
C PHE A 514 -3.47 17.11 16.75
N PRO A 515 -4.44 18.01 16.50
CA PRO A 515 -5.04 18.96 17.44
C PRO A 515 -6.06 18.33 18.41
N SER A 516 -6.02 18.76 19.67
CA SER A 516 -6.88 18.20 20.73
C SER A 516 -7.17 19.20 21.84
N TYR A 517 -8.15 18.91 22.69
CA TYR A 517 -8.42 19.63 23.93
C TYR A 517 -8.53 18.66 25.10
N SER A 518 -8.16 19.08 26.31
CA SER A 518 -8.36 18.26 27.51
C SER A 518 -9.87 18.16 27.87
N PRO A 519 -10.35 17.06 28.49
CA PRO A 519 -11.77 16.82 28.80
C PRO A 519 -12.56 17.88 29.58
N TRP A 520 -11.93 18.98 30.01
CA TRP A 520 -12.56 20.12 30.68
C TRP A 520 -12.16 21.48 30.09
N GLY A 521 -11.69 21.54 28.84
CA GLY A 521 -11.41 22.79 28.10
C GLY A 521 -10.22 23.62 28.58
N ARG A 522 -9.51 23.19 29.63
CA ARG A 522 -8.43 23.96 30.27
C ARG A 522 -7.22 24.18 29.37
N HIS A 523 -6.99 23.29 28.41
CA HIS A 523 -5.90 23.38 27.46
C HIS A 523 -6.33 22.82 26.10
N CYS A 524 -5.93 23.52 25.04
CA CYS A 524 -6.10 23.10 23.65
C CYS A 524 -4.74 23.07 22.93
N GLY A 525 -4.35 21.89 22.49
CA GLY A 525 -3.10 21.64 21.79
C GLY A 525 -3.26 21.73 20.28
N LEU A 526 -2.45 22.57 19.65
CA LEU A 526 -2.20 22.62 18.22
C LEU A 526 -0.93 21.82 17.88
N GLN A 527 -0.93 21.11 16.76
CA GLN A 527 0.26 20.44 16.26
C GLN A 527 1.34 21.45 15.86
N GLN A 528 2.56 21.21 16.32
CA GLN A 528 3.75 21.94 15.88
C GLN A 528 4.45 21.25 14.69
N GLU A 529 4.43 19.92 14.64
CA GLU A 529 5.13 19.09 13.65
C GLU A 529 4.12 18.42 12.69
N PRO A 530 3.97 18.89 11.43
CA PRO A 530 3.00 18.34 10.49
C PRO A 530 3.16 16.83 10.21
N LEU A 531 4.37 16.28 10.29
CA LEU A 531 4.60 14.84 10.09
C LEU A 531 4.02 13.95 11.19
N LEU A 532 3.48 14.53 12.27
CA LEU A 532 2.80 13.83 13.36
C LEU A 532 1.27 13.93 13.32
N PHE A 533 0.67 14.62 12.35
CA PHE A 533 -0.78 14.57 12.16
C PHE A 533 -1.22 13.13 11.92
N SER A 534 -2.09 12.59 12.80
CA SER A 534 -2.38 11.15 12.80
C SER A 534 -3.84 10.77 13.04
N CYS A 535 -4.38 9.94 12.16
CA CYS A 535 -5.64 9.23 12.35
C CYS A 535 -5.58 8.29 13.56
N ALA A 536 -4.48 7.56 13.72
CA ALA A 536 -4.21 6.69 14.87
C ALA A 536 -3.94 7.48 16.17
N GLY A 537 -3.88 6.76 17.30
CA GLY A 537 -3.62 7.32 18.63
C GLY A 537 -4.88 7.80 19.38
N SER A 538 -4.98 7.42 20.66
CA SER A 538 -6.04 7.85 21.58
C SER A 538 -5.53 7.82 23.02
N ASP A 539 -5.78 8.88 23.79
CA ASP A 539 -5.46 8.97 25.21
C ASP A 539 -6.68 9.50 26.00
N PRO A 540 -7.04 8.95 27.18
CA PRO A 540 -8.18 9.42 27.97
C PRO A 540 -8.13 10.90 28.39
N SER A 541 -6.93 11.50 28.47
CA SER A 541 -6.71 12.90 28.81
C SER A 541 -6.87 13.87 27.64
N HIS A 542 -7.16 13.38 26.43
CA HIS A 542 -7.32 14.18 25.21
C HIS A 542 -8.63 13.89 24.44
N ARG A 543 -9.25 14.94 23.92
CA ARG A 543 -10.38 14.90 22.98
C ARG A 543 -9.92 15.50 21.65
N ARG A 544 -9.93 14.72 20.57
CA ARG A 544 -9.19 15.05 19.33
C ARG A 544 -10.09 15.61 18.22
N LEU A 545 -9.65 16.70 17.57
CA LEU A 545 -10.20 17.24 16.32
C LEU A 545 -9.39 16.63 15.17
N CYS A 546 -10.04 15.94 14.24
CA CYS A 546 -9.39 14.74 13.71
C CYS A 546 -10.06 14.28 12.39
N PRO A 547 -9.67 14.74 11.19
CA PRO A 547 -10.47 14.67 9.95
C PRO A 547 -11.15 13.33 9.54
N CYS A 548 -12.29 13.43 8.83
CA CYS A 548 -13.12 12.33 8.29
C CYS A 548 -13.77 12.67 6.95
N ARG A 549 -13.68 11.83 5.92
CA ARG A 549 -14.41 12.04 4.66
C ARG A 549 -15.45 10.97 4.35
N ALA A 550 -16.41 11.33 3.52
CA ALA A 550 -17.25 10.37 2.81
C ALA A 550 -16.39 9.52 1.84
N HIS A 551 -16.89 8.34 1.51
CA HIS A 551 -16.25 7.48 0.52
C HIS A 551 -17.28 6.83 -0.42
N LEU A 552 -16.83 6.41 -1.60
CA LEU A 552 -17.67 5.71 -2.55
C LEU A 552 -18.07 4.30 -2.03
N PRO A 553 -19.28 3.81 -2.33
CA PRO A 553 -19.70 2.46 -1.94
C PRO A 553 -18.75 1.38 -2.52
N GLY A 554 -18.11 0.63 -1.62
CA GLY A 554 -17.13 -0.39 -1.99
C GLY A 554 -15.79 0.13 -2.52
N GLN A 555 -15.50 1.44 -2.39
CA GLN A 555 -14.24 2.09 -2.76
C GLN A 555 -13.88 3.13 -1.70
N VAL A 556 -13.30 2.68 -0.59
CA VAL A 556 -13.02 3.52 0.59
C VAL A 556 -11.91 4.56 0.34
N ALA A 557 -11.04 4.29 -0.64
CA ALA A 557 -9.93 5.18 -1.02
C ALA A 557 -10.37 6.52 -1.64
N LEU A 558 -11.57 6.61 -2.20
CA LEU A 558 -12.03 7.79 -2.95
C LEU A 558 -13.31 8.36 -2.34
N CYS A 559 -13.38 9.69 -2.25
CA CYS A 559 -14.61 10.42 -1.95
C CYS A 559 -15.54 10.48 -3.19
N PRO A 560 -16.79 10.96 -3.07
CA PRO A 560 -17.67 11.19 -4.22
C PRO A 560 -17.04 12.12 -5.27
N ASP A 561 -16.38 13.18 -4.82
CA ASP A 561 -15.79 14.25 -5.64
C ASP A 561 -14.28 14.01 -5.95
N CYS A 562 -13.86 12.74 -5.99
CA CYS A 562 -12.46 12.31 -6.09
C CYS A 562 -12.14 11.53 -7.39
N LEU A 563 -12.90 11.76 -8.47
CA LEU A 563 -12.81 11.04 -9.76
C LEU A 563 -12.75 11.99 -10.97
#